data_AF-A0A5B7JJS6-F1
#
_entry.id   AF-A0A5B7JJS6-F1
#
_cell.length_a   1.000
_cell.length_b   1.000
_cell.length_c   1.000
_cell.angle_alpha   90.00
_cell.angle_beta   90.00
_cell.angle_gamma   90.00
#
_symmetry.space_group_name_H-M   'P 1'
#
loop_
_entity.id
_entity.type
_entity.pdbx_description
1 polymer ?
#
loop_
_entity_poly.entity_id
_entity_poly.type
_entity_poly.pdbx_seq_one_letter_code
_entity_poly.pdbx_strand_id
1 'polypeptide(L)'
;MVLELKDLTYEERLKEMGLPSIQNRKEQGYLITMYKIVNGIEMIDKEDLVLVTEEPGRTRGHVNKIRKKQCVKDIGKYSFPRERWKVECI
;
A
#
# COMPACT_ATOMS: atom_id res chain seq x y z
N MET A 1 -4.40 -18.69 -18.98
CA MET A 1 -3.05 -18.65 -19.57
C MET A 1 -3.21 -18.58 -21.08
N VAL A 2 -2.65 -17.55 -21.72
CA VAL A 2 -2.62 -17.46 -23.19
C VAL A 2 -1.67 -18.53 -23.72
N LEU A 3 -2.13 -19.39 -24.62
CA LEU A 3 -1.39 -20.57 -25.09
C LEU A 3 -0.11 -20.19 -25.86
N GLU A 4 -0.12 -19.05 -26.55
CA GLU A 4 0.97 -18.53 -27.39
C GLU A 4 2.20 -18.06 -26.61
N LEU A 5 2.07 -17.88 -25.29
CA LEU A 5 3.11 -17.34 -24.42
C LEU A 5 3.72 -18.39 -23.49
N LYS A 6 3.38 -19.67 -23.66
CA LYS A 6 3.80 -20.75 -22.75
C LYS A 6 5.30 -20.98 -22.75
N ASP A 7 5.92 -20.90 -23.92
CA ASP A 7 7.33 -21.26 -24.11
C ASP A 7 8.29 -20.10 -23.83
N LEU A 8 7.76 -18.90 -23.65
CA LEU A 8 8.53 -17.70 -23.37
C LEU A 8 8.89 -17.60 -21.89
N THR A 9 10.08 -17.04 -21.63
CA THR A 9 10.48 -16.69 -20.27
C THR A 9 9.57 -15.59 -19.70
N TYR A 10 9.53 -15.47 -18.38
CA TYR A 10 8.65 -14.49 -17.72
C TYR A 10 8.90 -13.05 -18.19
N GLU A 11 10.16 -12.66 -18.39
CA GLU A 11 10.55 -11.33 -18.86
C GLU A 11 10.14 -11.08 -20.32
N GLU A 12 10.27 -12.09 -21.19
CA GLU A 12 9.83 -12.00 -22.58
C GLU A 12 8.32 -11.88 -22.68
N ARG A 13 7.58 -12.62 -21.85
CA ARG A 13 6.12 -12.50 -21.74
C ARG A 13 5.69 -11.10 -21.32
N LEU A 14 6.41 -10.50 -20.37
CA LEU A 14 6.14 -9.12 -19.95
C LEU A 14 6.36 -8.14 -21.10
N LYS A 15 7.43 -8.30 -21.87
CA LYS A 15 7.72 -7.46 -23.04
C LYS A 15 6.67 -7.61 -24.13
N GLU A 16 6.30 -8.84 -24.48
CA GLU A 16 5.30 -9.14 -25.51
C GLU A 16 3.91 -8.57 -25.15
N MET A 17 3.53 -8.66 -23.87
CA MET A 17 2.29 -8.06 -23.37
C MET A 17 2.37 -6.54 -23.13
N GLY A 18 3.55 -5.91 -23.34
CA GLY A 18 3.76 -4.49 -23.04
C GLY A 18 3.61 -4.15 -21.56
N LEU A 19 3.80 -5.11 -20.66
CA LEU A 19 3.62 -4.94 -19.23
C LEU A 19 4.94 -4.60 -18.53
N PRO A 20 4.95 -3.58 -17.65
CA PRO A 20 6.11 -3.30 -16.84
C PRO A 20 6.32 -4.41 -15.80
N SER A 21 7.58 -4.70 -15.48
CA SER A 21 7.95 -5.62 -14.41
C SER A 21 7.44 -5.15 -13.06
N ILE A 22 7.32 -6.08 -12.11
CA ILE A 22 6.87 -5.76 -10.75
C ILE A 22 7.81 -4.76 -10.08
N GLN A 23 9.12 -4.88 -10.31
CA GLN A 23 10.11 -3.94 -9.79
C GLN A 23 9.88 -2.53 -10.34
N ASN A 24 9.71 -2.40 -11.66
CA ASN A 24 9.46 -1.11 -12.31
C ASN A 24 8.17 -0.45 -11.79
N ARG A 25 7.10 -1.24 -11.58
CA ARG A 25 5.85 -0.73 -11.00
C ARG A 25 6.04 -0.20 -9.57
N LYS A 26 6.81 -0.91 -8.75
CA LYS A 26 7.13 -0.47 -7.38
C LYS A 26 7.95 0.81 -7.41
N GLU A 27 8.99 0.87 -8.22
CA GLU A 27 9.84 2.05 -8.38
C GLU A 27 9.04 3.26 -8.86
N GLN A 28 8.19 3.10 -9.87
CA GLN A 28 7.27 4.16 -10.31
C GLN A 28 6.35 4.62 -9.18
N GLY A 29 5.80 3.69 -8.39
CA GLY A 29 5.01 4.02 -7.21
C GLY A 29 5.78 4.87 -6.19
N TYR A 30 7.02 4.48 -5.87
CA TYR A 30 7.88 5.25 -4.96
C TYR A 30 8.19 6.64 -5.49
N LEU A 31 8.53 6.77 -6.77
CA LEU A 31 8.85 8.06 -7.40
C LEU A 31 7.63 8.99 -7.41
N ILE A 32 6.44 8.45 -7.67
CA ILE A 32 5.19 9.21 -7.61
C ILE A 32 4.95 9.73 -6.19
N THR A 33 5.10 8.87 -5.17
CA THR A 33 4.93 9.27 -3.76
C THR A 33 5.95 10.35 -3.38
N MET A 34 7.22 10.18 -3.75
CA MET A 34 8.26 11.19 -3.50
C MET A 34 7.96 12.52 -4.18
N TYR A 35 7.52 12.50 -5.44
CA TYR A 35 7.15 13.71 -6.16
C TYR A 35 6.00 14.46 -5.47
N LYS A 36 4.99 13.72 -4.97
CA LYS A 36 3.87 14.34 -4.25
C LYS A 36 4.29 14.98 -2.93
N ILE A 37 5.21 14.34 -2.20
CA ILE A 37 5.76 14.87 -0.95
C ILE A 37 6.59 16.14 -1.23
N VAL A 38 7.53 16.06 -2.18
CA VAL A 38 8.45 17.17 -2.50
C VAL A 38 7.71 18.42 -2.97
N ASN A 39 6.64 18.25 -3.76
CA ASN A 39 5.85 19.37 -4.24
C ASN A 39 4.73 19.80 -3.29
N GLY A 40 4.64 19.21 -2.09
CA GLY A 40 3.60 19.53 -1.11
C GLY A 40 2.17 19.19 -1.56
N ILE A 41 2.02 18.28 -2.54
CA ILE A 41 0.71 17.80 -3.01
C ILE A 41 0.10 16.84 -1.99
N GLU A 42 0.94 16.00 -1.37
CA GLU A 42 0.57 15.18 -0.21
C GLU A 42 1.41 15.66 0.98
N MET A 43 0.79 16.38 1.91
CA MET A 43 1.34 16.61 3.25
C MET A 43 1.13 15.32 4.04
N ILE A 44 2.23 14.70 4.46
CA ILE A 44 2.18 13.51 5.31
C ILE A 44 2.54 13.95 6.72
N ASP A 45 1.52 14.07 7.56
CA ASP A 45 1.72 14.34 8.98
C ASP A 45 2.08 13.05 9.73
N LYS A 46 2.73 13.18 10.90
CA LYS A 46 3.17 12.01 11.69
C LYS A 46 1.98 11.18 12.15
N GLU A 47 0.87 11.86 12.39
CA GLU A 47 -0.41 11.33 12.83
C GLU A 47 -1.09 10.50 11.73
N ASP A 48 -0.83 10.80 10.45
CA ASP A 48 -1.31 9.99 9.31
C ASP A 48 -0.51 8.70 9.13
N LEU A 49 0.78 8.72 9.51
CA LEU A 49 1.66 7.55 9.41
C LEU A 49 1.47 6.57 10.56
N VAL A 50 1.33 7.09 11.79
CA VAL A 50 1.29 6.26 13.00
C VAL A 50 0.29 6.85 13.99
N LEU A 51 -0.75 6.07 14.31
CA LEU A 51 -1.61 6.38 15.44
C LEU A 51 -0.96 5.90 16.72
N VAL A 52 -0.40 6.83 17.48
CA VAL A 52 0.09 6.58 18.82
C VAL A 52 -1.05 6.81 19.81
N THR A 53 -1.10 6.01 20.88
CA THR A 53 -2.09 6.22 21.92
C THR A 53 -1.71 7.48 22.71
N GLU A 54 -2.58 8.51 22.71
CA GLU A 54 -2.36 9.74 23.49
C GLU A 54 -2.47 9.49 25.00
N GLU A 55 -3.32 8.55 25.42
CA GLU A 55 -3.54 8.22 26.83
C GLU A 55 -2.99 6.83 27.20
N PRO A 56 -2.21 6.69 28.30
CA PRO A 56 -1.91 5.38 28.84
C PRO A 56 -3.22 4.71 29.26
N GLY A 57 -3.54 3.55 28.66
CA GLY A 57 -4.69 2.76 29.07
C GLY A 57 -4.63 2.48 30.59
N ARG A 58 -5.78 2.47 31.26
CA ARG A 58 -5.91 2.22 32.73
C ARG A 58 -5.24 0.91 33.21
N THR A 59 -4.81 0.05 32.30
CA THR A 59 -4.14 -1.24 32.56
C THR A 59 -2.70 -1.24 32.04
N ARG A 60 -1.81 -1.95 32.76
CA ARG A 60 -0.36 -2.14 32.49
C ARG A 60 -0.03 -2.18 30.99
N GLY A 61 0.41 -1.04 30.46
CA GLY A 61 0.82 -0.91 29.06
C GLY A 61 1.77 0.25 28.88
N HIS A 62 2.74 0.08 27.97
CA HIS A 62 3.66 1.14 27.57
C HIS A 62 2.90 2.30 26.90
N VAL A 63 3.32 3.53 27.18
CA VAL A 63 2.66 4.77 26.71
C VAL A 63 2.70 4.88 25.18
N ASN A 64 3.85 4.57 24.56
CA ASN A 64 4.05 4.69 23.10
C ASN A 64 3.51 3.48 22.30
N LYS A 65 2.35 2.94 22.67
CA LYS A 65 1.75 1.84 21.90
C LYS A 65 1.12 2.37 20.62
N ILE A 66 1.49 1.75 19.50
CA ILE A 66 0.86 1.98 18.19
C ILE A 66 -0.50 1.29 18.18
N ARG A 67 -1.55 2.02 17.82
CA ARG A 67 -2.90 1.47 17.63
C ARG A 67 -3.18 1.32 16.14
N LYS A 68 -3.84 0.21 15.79
CA LYS A 68 -4.44 0.05 14.47
C LYS A 68 -5.86 0.60 14.53
N LYS A 69 -6.30 1.33 13.49
CA LYS A 69 -7.72 1.70 13.36
C LYS A 69 -8.56 0.43 13.30
N GLN A 70 -9.72 0.47 13.96
CA GLN A 70 -10.64 -0.65 13.94
C GLN A 70 -11.36 -0.66 12.60
N CYS A 71 -11.18 -1.71 11.81
CA CYS A 71 -11.83 -1.79 10.52
C CYS A 71 -13.30 -2.22 10.69
N VAL A 72 -14.21 -1.25 10.53
CA VAL A 72 -15.65 -1.42 10.77
C VAL A 72 -16.37 -2.10 9.60
N LYS A 73 -15.78 -2.09 8.41
CA LYS A 73 -16.35 -2.71 7.21
C LYS A 73 -15.66 -4.03 6.92
N ASP A 74 -16.41 -4.97 6.33
CA ASP A 74 -15.99 -6.29 5.83
C ASP A 74 -14.99 -6.23 4.66
N ILE A 75 -14.10 -5.24 4.66
CA ILE A 75 -13.16 -4.94 3.59
C ILE A 75 -12.17 -6.11 3.37
N GLY A 76 -11.85 -6.84 4.44
CA GLY A 76 -10.99 -8.02 4.37
C GLY A 76 -11.63 -9.23 3.66
N LYS A 77 -12.94 -9.22 3.36
CA LYS A 77 -13.60 -10.34 2.68
C LYS A 77 -13.33 -10.39 1.17
N TYR A 78 -12.97 -9.26 0.55
CA TYR A 78 -12.77 -9.15 -0.91
C TYR A 78 -11.36 -8.68 -1.28
N SER A 79 -10.40 -8.71 -0.36
CA SER A 79 -9.03 -8.23 -0.58
C SER A 79 -8.18 -9.22 -1.39
N PHE A 80 -8.50 -9.38 -2.68
CA PHE A 80 -7.55 -9.77 -3.73
C PHE A 80 -7.34 -8.57 -4.67
N PRO A 81 -6.15 -8.37 -5.26
CA PRO A 81 -5.61 -7.05 -5.50
C PRO A 81 -6.20 -6.41 -6.77
N ARG A 82 -7.19 -5.53 -6.59
CA ARG A 82 -7.35 -4.36 -7.45
C ARG A 82 -6.98 -3.15 -6.61
N GLU A 83 -5.98 -2.44 -7.08
CA GLU A 83 -5.46 -1.21 -6.50
C GLU A 83 -6.60 -0.28 -6.09
N ARG A 84 -6.76 -0.10 -4.78
CA ARG A 84 -7.35 1.09 -4.17
C ARG A 84 -6.78 1.22 -2.77
N TRP A 85 -5.62 1.84 -2.69
CA TRP A 85 -5.09 2.39 -1.45
C TRP A 85 -5.89 3.66 -1.12
N LYS A 86 -7.09 3.44 -0.58
CA LYS A 86 -7.74 4.29 0.42
C LYS A 86 -8.82 3.41 1.03
N VAL A 87 -8.35 2.48 1.85
CA VAL A 87 -9.23 1.79 2.77
C VAL A 87 -9.26 2.66 4.03
N GLU A 88 -10.12 3.68 4.02
CA GLU A 88 -10.44 4.41 5.23
C GLU A 88 -11.22 3.45 6.15
N CYS A 89 -10.50 2.75 7.02
CA CYS A 89 -11.05 2.35 8.30
C CYS A 89 -11.18 3.68 9.08
N ILE A 90 -12.42 4.20 9.14
CA ILE A 90 -12.79 5.36 9.96
C ILE A 90 -12.45 5.04 11.41
#